data_AF-A0A815WD27-F1
#
_entry.id   AF-A0A815WD27-F1
#
_cell.length_a   1.000
_cell.length_b   1.000
_cell.length_c   1.000
_cell.angle_alpha   90.00
_cell.angle_beta   90.00
_cell.angle_gamma   90.00
#
_symmetry.space_group_name_H-M   'P 1'
#
loop_
_entity.id
_entity.type
_entity.pdbx_description
1 polymer ?
#
loop_
_entity_poly.entity_id
_entity_poly.type
_entity_poly.pdbx_seq_one_letter_code
_entity_poly.pdbx_strand_id
1 'polypeptide(L)' 'LYMSYTFKLFAPQNKAAALRLKNANSRMFGIDIAMKKHPDGFFRISVDLADSIYHYQFKVVTNSWFEEAPEPALPVYERM' A
#
# COMPACT_ATOMS: atom_id res chain seq x y z
N LEU A 1 20.74 7.80 17.36
CA LEU A 1 19.78 6.91 18.07
C LEU A 1 18.63 6.64 17.12
N TYR A 2 18.23 5.39 16.94
CA TYR A 2 17.08 5.01 16.12
C TYR A 2 15.97 4.48 17.02
N MET A 3 14.73 4.87 16.75
CA MET A 3 13.53 4.44 17.46
C MET A 3 12.58 3.73 16.50
N SER A 4 11.96 2.65 16.97
CA SER A 4 11.02 1.88 16.16
C SER A 4 9.60 2.43 16.30
N TYR A 5 8.96 2.75 15.18
CA TYR A 5 7.59 3.24 15.13
C TYR A 5 6.72 2.27 14.35
N THR A 6 5.52 1.98 14.87
CA THR A 6 4.56 1.13 14.19
C THR A 6 3.39 1.96 13.66
N PHE A 7 3.20 1.91 12.36
CA PHE A 7 2.09 2.54 11.67
C PHE A 7 0.99 1.51 11.40
N LYS A 8 -0.26 1.91 11.64
CA LYS A 8 -1.44 1.09 11.40
C LYS A 8 -2.46 1.90 10.62
N LEU A 9 -3.00 1.31 9.57
CA LEU A 9 -4.03 1.91 8.73
C LEU A 9 -5.20 0.93 8.59
N PHE A 10 -6.40 1.32 9.00
CA PHE A 10 -7.60 0.51 8.76
C PHE A 10 -8.13 0.81 7.36
N ALA A 11 -8.05 -0.18 6.46
CA ALA A 11 -8.46 -0.04 5.06
C ALA A 11 -8.93 -1.40 4.50
N PRO A 12 -9.98 -2.01 5.08
CA PRO A 12 -10.32 -3.42 4.86
C PRO A 12 -10.60 -3.77 3.39
N GLN A 13 -11.16 -2.84 2.63
CA GLN A 13 -11.56 -3.04 1.23
C GLN A 13 -10.41 -2.81 0.23
N ASN A 14 -9.30 -2.21 0.65
CA ASN A 14 -8.19 -1.89 -0.23
C ASN A 14 -7.28 -3.12 -0.42
N LYS A 15 -6.77 -3.31 -1.64
CA LYS A 15 -5.88 -4.44 -1.97
C LYS A 15 -4.44 -4.22 -1.48
N ALA A 16 -3.97 -2.98 -1.52
CA ALA A 16 -2.61 -2.60 -1.13
C ALA A 16 -2.58 -1.20 -0.50
N ALA A 17 -1.59 -1.00 0.37
CA ALA A 17 -1.28 0.30 0.95
C ALA A 17 0.24 0.50 1.07
N ALA A 18 0.68 1.74 1.07
CA ALA A 18 2.06 2.14 1.30
C ALA A 18 2.11 3.34 2.26
N LEU A 19 3.17 3.37 3.07
CA LEU A 19 3.55 4.49 3.92
C LEU A 19 4.62 5.30 3.18
N ARG A 20 4.29 6.53 2.78
CA ARG A 20 5.27 7.49 2.26
C ARG A 20 5.90 8.23 3.43
N LEU A 21 7.22 8.11 3.61
CA LEU A 21 7.97 8.83 4.64
C LEU A 21 8.91 9.85 4.01
N LYS A 22 8.95 11.06 4.55
CA LYS A 22 9.90 12.10 4.16
C LYS A 22 10.50 12.75 5.40
N ASN A 23 11.83 12.73 5.51
CA ASN A 23 12.53 13.47 6.55
C ASN A 23 12.52 14.97 6.20
N ALA A 24 12.13 15.83 7.14
CA ALA A 24 12.03 17.28 6.94
C ALA A 24 13.38 17.95 6.62
N ASN A 25 14.48 17.38 7.11
CA ASN A 25 15.84 17.88 6.91
C ASN A 25 16.49 17.33 5.64
N SER A 26 15.88 16.34 4.97
CA SER A 26 16.43 15.74 3.76
C SER A 26 15.87 16.41 2.50
N ARG A 27 16.76 16.69 1.53
CA ARG A 27 16.40 17.17 0.20
C ARG A 27 15.88 16.05 -0.72
N MET A 28 15.89 14.80 -0.26
CA MET A 28 15.40 13.67 -1.05
C MET A 28 13.88 13.63 -1.11
N PHE A 29 13.37 13.03 -2.19
CA PHE A 29 11.95 12.71 -2.32
C PHE A 29 11.54 11.64 -1.30
N GLY A 30 10.27 11.66 -0.89
CA GLY A 30 9.75 10.72 0.10
C GLY A 30 9.83 9.27 -0.38
N ILE A 31 10.08 8.34 0.54
CA ILE A 31 10.22 6.90 0.26
C ILE A 31 8.87 6.23 0.50
N ASP A 32 8.38 5.50 -0.50
CA ASP A 32 7.19 4.65 -0.37
C ASP A 32 7.58 3.28 0.17
N ILE A 33 6.99 2.90 1.30
CA ILE A 33 7.24 1.62 1.95
C ILE A 33 5.93 0.82 1.96
N ALA A 34 5.91 -0.33 1.29
CA ALA A 34 4.73 -1.18 1.20
C ALA A 34 4.32 -1.69 2.58
N MET A 35 3.02 -1.58 2.91
CA MET A 35 2.48 -2.06 4.18
C MET A 35 1.89 -3.46 4.01
N LYS A 36 1.99 -4.28 5.06
CA LYS A 36 1.43 -5.63 5.07
C LYS A 36 -0.06 -5.60 5.43
N LYS A 37 -0.93 -6.13 4.57
CA LYS A 37 -2.35 -6.33 4.89
C LYS A 37 -2.51 -7.50 5.85
N HIS A 38 -3.32 -7.32 6.89
CA HIS A 38 -3.69 -8.36 7.85
C HIS A 38 -5.17 -8.75 7.71
N PRO A 39 -5.55 -9.96 8.16
CA PRO A 39 -6.94 -10.45 8.07
C PRO A 39 -7.97 -9.59 8.81
N ASP A 40 -7.54 -8.81 9.80
CA ASP A 40 -8.39 -7.89 10.59
C ASP A 40 -8.68 -6.55 9.88
N GLY A 41 -8.30 -6.42 8.61
CA GLY A 41 -8.54 -5.22 7.81
C GLY A 41 -7.52 -4.09 8.02
N PHE A 42 -6.51 -4.30 8.86
CA PHE A 42 -5.43 -3.34 9.05
C PHE A 42 -4.24 -3.63 8.14
N PHE A 43 -3.65 -2.56 7.62
CA PHE A 43 -2.29 -2.54 7.10
C PHE A 43 -1.34 -2.14 8.22
N ARG A 44 -0.22 -2.85 8.36
CA ARG A 44 0.78 -2.57 9.40
C ARG A 44 2.20 -2.57 8.84
N ILE A 45 3.03 -1.72 9.43
CA ILE A 45 4.47 -1.71 9.20
C ILE A 45 5.19 -1.14 10.43
N SER A 46 6.37 -1.67 10.71
CA SER A 46 7.31 -1.11 11.69
C SER A 46 8.53 -0.58 10.96
N VAL A 47 8.95 0.63 11.28
CA VAL A 47 10.09 1.31 10.68
C VAL A 47 10.96 1.92 11.76
N ASP A 48 12.27 1.83 11.58
CA ASP A 48 13.24 2.45 12.48
C ASP A 48 13.61 3.83 11.94
N LEU A 49 13.31 4.86 12.72
CA LEU A 49 13.54 6.25 12.36
C LEU A 49 14.62 6.84 13.24
N ALA A 50 15.51 7.62 12.64
CA ALA A 50 16.48 8.41 13.40
C ALA A 50 15.74 9.51 14.17
N ASP A 51 16.39 10.08 15.18
CA ASP A 51 15.86 11.26 15.87
C ASP A 51 15.81 12.46 14.92
N SER A 52 14.62 12.75 14.40
CA SER A 52 14.37 13.82 13.43
C SER A 52 12.85 14.06 13.26
N ILE A 53 12.50 15.10 12.51
CA ILE A 53 11.11 15.38 12.14
C ILE A 53 10.80 14.68 10.82
N TYR A 54 9.75 13.87 10.81
CA TYR A 54 9.27 13.16 9.63
C TYR A 54 7.84 13.56 9.30
N HIS A 55 7.60 13.80 8.02
CA HIS A 55 6.25 13.86 7.45
C HIS A 55 5.89 12.50 6.88
N TYR A 56 4.65 12.09 7.07
CA TYR A 56 4.16 10.83 6.52
C TYR A 56 2.82 10.99 5.81
N GLN A 57 2.57 10.10 4.84
CA GLN A 57 1.30 10.01 4.14
C GLN A 57 0.99 8.54 3.86
N PHE A 58 -0.26 8.13 4.07
CA PHE A 58 -0.73 6.83 3.60
C PHE A 58 -1.19 6.93 2.15
N LYS A 59 -0.81 5.93 1.35
CA LYS A 59 -1.32 5.74 -0.01
C LYS A 59 -2.05 4.40 -0.04
N VAL A 60 -3.27 4.39 -0.54
CA VAL A 60 -4.06 3.17 -0.75
C VAL A 60 -4.41 3.04 -2.23
N VAL A 61 -4.51 1.82 -2.72
CA VAL A 61 -5.09 1.59 -4.05
C VAL A 61 -6.60 1.69 -3.93
N THR A 62 -7.21 2.68 -4.60
CA THR A 62 -8.66 2.77 -4.78
C THR A 62 -9.04 2.01 -6.04
N ASN A 63 -10.14 1.25 -6.02
CA ASN A 63 -10.67 0.56 -7.22
C ASN A 63 -11.32 1.55 -8.22
N SER A 64 -10.83 2.78 -8.32
CA SER A 64 -11.50 3.85 -9.06
C SER A 64 -11.44 3.71 -10.59
N TRP A 65 -10.99 2.57 -11.13
CA TRP A 65 -11.18 2.16 -12.53
C TRP A 65 -10.76 0.69 -12.71
N PHE A 66 -11.70 -0.23 -12.94
CA PHE A 66 -11.63 -1.49 -13.73
C PHE A 66 -12.88 -2.34 -13.42
N GLU A 67 -14.00 -2.00 -14.08
CA GLU A 67 -15.02 -2.99 -14.45
C GLU A 67 -14.68 -3.41 -15.88
N GLU A 68 -14.04 -4.56 -16.05
CA GLU A 68 -14.05 -5.25 -17.34
C GLU A 68 -15.03 -6.41 -17.17
N ALA A 69 -16.18 -6.30 -17.84
CA ALA A 69 -17.21 -7.33 -17.84
C ALA A 69 -16.61 -8.65 -18.37
N PRO A 70 -17.05 -9.82 -17.87
CA PRO A 70 -16.53 -11.08 -18.37
C PRO A 70 -17.08 -11.33 -19.79
N GLU A 71 -16.22 -11.36 -20.81
CA GLU A 71 -16.56 -12.04 -22.06
C GLU A 71 -16.25 -13.53 -21.91
N PRO A 72 -17.25 -14.44 -21.92
CA PRO A 72 -16.98 -15.86 -22.01
C PRO A 72 -16.56 -16.20 -23.45
N ALA A 73 -15.27 -16.47 -23.67
CA ALA A 73 -14.84 -17.13 -24.91
C ALA A 73 -15.36 -18.57 -24.90
N LEU A 74 -16.20 -18.91 -25.88
CA LEU A 74 -16.83 -20.22 -26.07
C LEU A 74 -15.80 -21.37 -26.09
N PRO A 75 -16.13 -22.57 -25.57
CA PRO A 75 -15.20 -23.69 -25.51
C PRO A 75 -14.86 -24.23 -26.92
N VAL A 76 -13.58 -24.60 -27.08
CA VAL A 76 -12.93 -25.05 -28.33
C VAL A 76 -13.37 -26.47 -28.74
N TYR A 77 -14.66 -26.69 -29.01
CA TYR A 77 -15.17 -27.97 -29.55
C TYR A 77 -15.66 -27.91 -31.01
N GLU A 78 -15.38 -26.83 -31.74
CA GLU A 78 -15.63 -26.77 -33.19
C GLU A 78 -14.36 -26.43 -33.97
N ARG A 79 -13.42 -27.38 -34.02
CA ARG A 79 -12.50 -27.55 -35.17
C ARG A 79 -12.23 -29.05 -35.32
N MET A 80 -13.23 -29.77 -35.83
CA MET A 80 -12.99 -31.01 -36.57
C MET A 80 -12.28 -30.68 -37.88
#